data_AF-A0A2V7IDA4-F1
#
_entry.id   AF-A0A2V7IDA4-F1
#
_cell.length_a   1.000
_cell.length_b   1.000
_cell.length_c   1.000
_cell.angle_alpha   90.00
_cell.angle_beta   90.00
_cell.angle_gamma   90.00
#
_symmetry.space_group_name_H-M   'P 1'
#
loop_
_entity.id
_entity.type
_entity.pdbx_description
1 polymer ?
#
loop_
_entity_poly.entity_id
_entity_poly.type
_entity_poly.pdbx_seq_one_letter_code
_entity_poly.pdbx_strand_id
1 'polypeptide(L)'
;RLDRLAPGDRQVLQAAAAIGRDVPLALLAAVAGLEERELRAVLRRLQAAEIMYECSARAEPEFTFKHVLTHEVAYQGLLPEARRRLHARILGAL
;
A
#
# COMPACT_ATOMS: atom_id res chain seq x y z
N ARG A 1 -13.19 -6.91 -5.53
CA ARG A 1 -13.56 -5.59 -6.11
C ARG A 1 -13.09 -4.50 -5.17
N LEU A 2 -12.17 -3.63 -5.63
CA LEU A 2 -11.58 -2.54 -4.84
C LEU A 2 -12.58 -1.49 -4.38
N ASP A 3 -13.77 -1.44 -5.00
CA ASP A 3 -14.84 -0.49 -4.68
C ASP A 3 -15.58 -0.80 -3.38
N ARG A 4 -15.35 -2.00 -2.81
CA ARG A 4 -15.91 -2.41 -1.51
C ARG A 4 -14.98 -2.12 -0.33
N LEU A 5 -13.78 -1.63 -0.60
CA LEU A 5 -12.84 -1.28 0.46
C LEU A 5 -13.30 0.00 1.17
N ALA A 6 -13.10 0.04 2.48
CA ALA A 6 -13.24 1.28 3.23
C ALA A 6 -12.28 2.33 2.66
N PRO A 7 -12.63 3.63 2.70
CA PRO A 7 -11.80 4.70 2.13
C PRO A 7 -10.35 4.67 2.61
N GLY A 8 -10.11 4.41 3.90
CA GLY A 8 -8.75 4.30 4.46
C GLY A 8 -7.97 3.10 3.92
N ASP A 9 -8.63 1.94 3.75
CA ASP A 9 -8.00 0.74 3.19
C ASP A 9 -7.62 0.95 1.72
N ARG A 10 -8.49 1.63 0.95
CA ARG A 10 -8.19 2.02 -0.43
C ARG A 10 -7.00 2.99 -0.49
N GLN A 11 -6.91 3.98 0.40
CA GLN A 11 -5.79 4.93 0.42
C GLN A 11 -4.45 4.24 0.67
N VAL A 12 -4.39 3.32 1.65
CA VAL A 12 -3.18 2.53 1.91
C VAL A 12 -2.83 1.65 0.72
N LEU A 13 -3.82 1.00 0.10
CA LEU A 13 -3.58 0.17 -1.08
C LEU A 13 -3.03 0.99 -2.26
N GLN A 14 -3.55 2.20 -2.46
CA GLN A 14 -3.06 3.10 -3.51
C GLN A 14 -1.64 3.61 -3.22
N ALA A 15 -1.32 3.89 -1.96
CA ALA A 15 0.04 4.24 -1.53
C ALA A 15 1.01 3.07 -1.79
N ALA A 16 0.63 1.85 -1.43
CA ALA A 16 1.40 0.64 -1.72
C ALA A 16 1.62 0.46 -3.23
N ALA A 17 0.60 0.68 -4.04
CA ALA A 17 0.70 0.58 -5.50
C ALA A 17 1.58 1.68 -6.13
N ALA A 18 1.75 2.83 -5.46
CA ALA A 18 2.69 3.86 -5.89
C ALA A 18 4.15 3.53 -5.52
N ILE A 19 4.36 2.77 -4.44
CA ILE A 19 5.69 2.28 -4.04
C ILE A 19 6.18 1.21 -5.01
N GLY A 20 5.34 0.20 -5.31
CA GLY A 20 5.65 -0.82 -6.30
C GLY A 20 5.11 -2.21 -5.95
N ARG A 21 5.78 -3.25 -6.48
CA ARG A 21 5.37 -4.65 -6.33
C ARG A 21 5.61 -5.18 -4.91
N ASP A 22 6.81 -4.94 -4.39
CA ASP A 22 7.23 -5.36 -3.06
C ASP A 22 7.37 -4.10 -2.21
N VAL A 23 6.66 -4.08 -1.09
CA VAL A 23 6.37 -2.85 -0.35
C VAL A 23 6.86 -3.03 1.09
N PRO A 24 8.00 -2.42 1.46
CA PRO A 24 8.49 -2.42 2.83
C PRO A 24 7.49 -1.75 3.79
N LEU A 25 7.26 -2.35 4.95
CA LEU A 25 6.29 -1.84 5.93
C LEU A 25 6.63 -0.43 6.40
N ALA A 26 7.91 -0.15 6.70
CA ALA A 26 8.32 1.15 7.22
C ALA A 26 8.15 2.25 6.16
N LEU A 27 8.51 1.97 4.90
CA LEU A 27 8.30 2.90 3.78
C LEU A 27 6.81 3.19 3.59
N LEU A 28 5.97 2.16 3.61
CA LEU A 28 4.53 2.34 3.51
C LEU A 28 3.96 3.13 4.69
N ALA A 29 4.46 2.96 5.91
CA ALA A 29 4.04 3.75 7.07
C ALA A 29 4.35 5.24 6.88
N ALA A 30 5.57 5.58 6.45
CA ALA A 30 5.97 6.95 6.16
C ALA A 30 5.13 7.59 5.03
N VAL A 31 4.93 6.84 3.94
CA VAL A 31 4.18 7.29 2.76
C VAL A 31 2.67 7.30 2.97
N ALA A 32 2.13 6.50 3.90
CA ALA A 32 0.73 6.59 4.31
C ALA A 32 0.54 7.70 5.37
N GLY A 33 1.57 7.99 6.17
CA GLY A 33 1.47 8.92 7.31
C GLY A 33 0.68 8.30 8.46
N LEU A 34 0.82 6.98 8.62
CA LEU A 34 0.13 6.19 9.65
C LEU A 34 1.16 5.62 10.61
N GLU A 35 0.76 5.45 11.87
CA GLU A 35 1.55 4.65 12.80
C GLU A 35 1.56 3.19 12.36
N GLU A 36 2.63 2.46 12.66
CA GLU A 36 2.80 1.07 12.24
C GLU A 36 1.64 0.18 12.75
N ARG A 37 1.14 0.44 13.97
CA ARG A 37 0.01 -0.31 14.55
C ARG A 37 -1.26 -0.15 13.72
N GLU A 38 -1.55 1.07 13.26
CA GLU A 38 -2.72 1.39 12.44
C GLU A 38 -2.56 0.78 11.05
N LEU A 39 -1.38 0.93 10.45
CA LEU A 39 -1.07 0.34 9.15
C LEU A 39 -1.21 -1.18 9.17
N ARG A 40 -0.69 -1.85 10.20
CA ARG A 40 -0.85 -3.31 10.37
C ARG A 40 -2.32 -3.72 10.49
N ALA A 41 -3.17 -2.89 11.09
CA ALA A 41 -4.61 -3.17 11.13
C ALA A 41 -5.25 -3.11 9.75
N VAL A 42 -4.86 -2.14 8.91
CA VAL A 42 -5.28 -2.05 7.50
C VAL A 42 -4.76 -3.25 6.71
N LEU A 43 -3.47 -3.57 6.83
CA LEU A 43 -2.85 -4.70 6.12
C LEU A 43 -3.50 -6.04 6.48
N ARG A 44 -3.89 -6.26 7.75
CA ARG A 44 -4.69 -7.44 8.13
C ARG A 44 -6.03 -7.52 7.42
N ARG A 45 -6.72 -6.39 7.22
CA ARG A 45 -7.98 -6.35 6.45
C ARG A 45 -7.75 -6.63 4.98
N LEU A 46 -6.68 -6.06 4.40
CA LEU A 46 -6.29 -6.32 3.01
C LEU A 46 -5.87 -7.78 2.80
N GLN A 47 -5.22 -8.41 3.77
CA GLN A 47 -4.91 -9.85 3.78
C GLN A 47 -6.19 -10.70 3.86
N ALA A 48 -7.10 -10.37 4.77
CA ALA A 48 -8.40 -11.06 4.89
C ALA A 48 -9.25 -10.93 3.62
N ALA A 49 -9.12 -9.82 2.89
CA ALA A 49 -9.74 -9.58 1.60
C ALA A 49 -8.97 -10.21 0.41
N GLU A 50 -7.89 -10.94 0.68
CA GLU A 50 -7.02 -11.58 -0.31
C GLU A 50 -6.39 -10.62 -1.34
N ILE A 51 -5.99 -9.43 -0.89
CA ILE A 51 -5.47 -8.36 -1.76
C ILE A 51 -3.95 -8.26 -1.68
N MET A 52 -3.39 -8.24 -0.47
CA MET A 52 -1.95 -8.16 -0.22
C MET A 52 -1.55 -9.20 0.82
N TYR A 53 -0.30 -9.67 0.75
CA TYR A 53 0.26 -10.64 1.68
C TYR A 53 1.67 -10.24 2.09
N GLU A 54 2.10 -10.71 3.25
CA GLU A 54 3.48 -10.59 3.67
C GLU A 54 4.33 -11.59 2.89
N CYS A 55 5.38 -11.12 2.20
CA CYS A 55 6.26 -11.96 1.36
C CYS A 55 7.62 -12.23 1.99
N SER A 56 7.98 -11.49 3.03
CA SER A 56 9.26 -11.61 3.73
C SER A 56 9.06 -11.42 5.22
N ALA A 57 9.53 -12.40 6.01
CA ALA A 57 9.67 -12.32 7.45
C ALA A 57 11.14 -12.00 7.85
N ARG A 58 11.87 -11.28 7.00
CA ARG A 58 13.21 -10.77 7.33
C ARG A 58 13.12 -9.73 8.46
N ALA A 59 14.27 -9.16 8.83
CA ALA A 59 14.34 -8.10 9.83
C ALA A 59 13.38 -6.92 9.55
N GLU A 60 13.07 -6.67 8.28
CA GLU A 60 12.02 -5.74 7.87
C GLU A 60 10.91 -6.48 7.08
N PRO A 61 9.65 -6.41 7.53
CA PRO A 61 8.55 -7.08 6.85
C PRO A 61 8.17 -6.37 5.56
N GLU A 62 7.93 -7.15 4.51
CA GLU A 62 7.54 -6.66 3.19
C GLU A 62 6.20 -7.26 2.77
N PHE A 63 5.40 -6.45 2.06
CA PHE A 63 4.09 -6.83 1.56
C PHE A 63 4.06 -6.78 0.04
N THR A 64 3.39 -7.75 -0.57
CA THR A 64 3.23 -7.84 -2.02
C THR A 64 1.76 -8.03 -2.39
N PHE A 65 1.39 -7.61 -3.60
CA PHE A 65 0.03 -7.77 -4.12
C PHE A 65 -0.20 -9.23 -4.54
N LYS A 66 -1.38 -9.79 -4.22
CA LYS A 66 -1.80 -11.13 -4.69
C LYS A 66 -1.80 -11.21 -6.22
N HIS A 67 -2.28 -10.15 -6.85
CA HIS A 67 -2.52 -10.09 -8.28
C HIS A 67 -1.98 -8.77 -8.84
N VAL A 68 -1.22 -8.87 -9.93
CA VAL A 68 -0.69 -7.71 -10.66
C VAL A 68 -1.81 -6.76 -11.10
N LEU A 69 -2.96 -7.30 -11.54
CA LEU A 69 -4.12 -6.49 -11.93
C LEU A 69 -4.63 -5.61 -10.78
N THR A 70 -4.60 -6.10 -9.53
CA THR A 70 -5.03 -5.32 -8.37
C THR A 70 -4.09 -4.13 -8.12
N HIS A 71 -2.78 -4.35 -8.27
CA HIS A 71 -1.78 -3.28 -8.23
C HIS A 71 -2.04 -2.25 -9.33
N GLU A 72 -2.23 -2.69 -10.57
CA GLU A 72 -2.48 -1.80 -11.71
C GLU A 72 -3.75 -0.97 -11.51
N VAL A 73 -4.87 -1.58 -11.11
CA VAL A 73 -6.12 -0.85 -10.89
C VAL A 73 -5.99 0.13 -9.72
N ALA A 74 -5.31 -0.25 -8.64
CA ALA A 74 -5.06 0.66 -7.53
C ALA A 74 -4.22 1.88 -7.96
N TYR A 75 -3.14 1.65 -8.69
CA TYR A 75 -2.26 2.71 -9.19
C TYR A 75 -2.95 3.59 -10.25
N GLN A 76 -3.65 2.97 -11.20
CA GLN A 76 -4.38 3.67 -12.26
C GLN A 76 -5.54 4.49 -11.71
N GLY A 77 -6.16 4.03 -10.63
CA GLY A 77 -7.23 4.75 -9.92
C GLY A 77 -6.77 6.03 -9.21
N LEU A 78 -5.46 6.30 -9.12
CA LEU A 78 -4.96 7.56 -8.59
C LEU A 78 -5.06 8.68 -9.62
N LEU A 79 -5.60 9.82 -9.19
CA LEU A 79 -5.54 11.08 -9.95
C LEU A 79 -4.08 11.50 -10.17
N PRO A 80 -3.74 12.18 -11.29
CA PRO A 80 -2.37 12.59 -11.59
C PRO A 80 -1.68 13.38 -10.46
N GLU A 81 -2.42 14.27 -9.81
CA GLU A 81 -1.91 15.04 -8.65
C GLU A 81 -1.62 14.16 -7.44
N ALA A 82 -2.49 13.19 -7.15
CA ALA A 82 -2.29 12.26 -6.04
C ALA A 82 -1.04 11.40 -6.27
N ARG A 83 -0.79 10.96 -7.51
CA ARG A 83 0.43 10.23 -7.88
C ARG A 83 1.67 11.08 -7.62
N ARG A 84 1.68 12.34 -8.08
CA ARG A 84 2.81 13.25 -7.85
C ARG A 84 3.10 13.44 -6.37
N ARG A 85 2.08 13.64 -5.54
CA ARG A 85 2.26 13.78 -4.08
C ARG A 85 2.80 12.50 -3.44
N LEU A 86 2.28 11.33 -3.81
CA LEU A 86 2.78 10.06 -3.29
C LEU A 86 4.24 9.84 -3.67
N HIS A 87 4.61 10.07 -4.93
CA HIS A 87 6.00 9.96 -5.39
C HIS A 87 6.95 10.92 -4.67
N ALA A 88 6.51 12.17 -4.43
CA ALA A 88 7.29 13.11 -3.62
C ALA A 88 7.50 12.61 -2.18
N ARG A 89 6.47 12.02 -1.55
CA ARG A 89 6.57 11.43 -0.22
C ARG A 89 7.48 10.20 -0.19
N ILE A 90 7.42 9.35 -1.22
CA ILE A 90 8.28 8.18 -1.37
C ILE A 90 9.75 8.64 -1.42
N LEU A 91 10.06 9.61 -2.29
CA LEU A 91 11.42 10.14 -2.41
C LEU A 91 11.93 10.82 -1.13
N GLY A 92 11.03 11.43 -0.34
CA GLY A 92 11.41 12.03 0.94
C GLY A 92 11.58 11.02 2.10
N ALA A 93 11.20 9.76 1.90
CA ALA A 93 11.28 8.69 2.89
C ALA A 93 12.37 7.64 2.58
N LEU A 94 13.05 7.78 1.44
CA LEU A 94 14.25 7.02 1.04
C LEU A 94 15.50 7.76 1.51
#